data_AF-A0A968LVR9-F1
#
_entry.id   AF-A0A968LVR9-F1
#
_cell.length_a   1.000
_cell.length_b   1.000
_cell.length_c   1.000
_cell.angle_alpha   90.00
_cell.angle_beta   90.00
_cell.angle_gamma   90.00
#
_symmetry.space_group_name_H-M   'P 1'
#
loop_
_entity.id
_entity.type
_entity.pdbx_description
1 polymer ?
#
loop_
_entity_poly.entity_id
_entity_poly.type
_entity_poly.pdbx_seq_one_letter_code
_entity_poly.pdbx_strand_id
1 'polypeptide(L)'
;MGLGYQFQSRGARATIASLWQVDDSGTQTLMDAFYEFLKSGKYSKTEALQQAQIKLIHDRKNQTGQKRGGLEVEPDRGAVPKSIGSLDHPYYWAPFILIGNGL
;
A
#
# COMPACT_ATOMS: atom_id res chain seq x y z
N MET A 1 14.09 -4.49 21.28
CA MET A 1 13.22 -3.31 21.07
C MET A 1 12.79 -3.31 19.61
N GLY A 2 11.48 -3.31 19.32
CA GLY A 2 10.97 -3.35 17.94
C GLY A 2 11.15 -2.02 17.20
N LEU A 3 11.26 -2.06 15.86
CA LEU A 3 11.49 -0.88 15.02
C LEU A 3 10.44 0.22 15.21
N GLY A 4 9.15 -0.14 15.31
CA GLY A 4 8.06 0.83 15.51
C GLY A 4 8.22 1.70 16.76
N TYR A 5 8.73 1.11 17.86
CA TYR A 5 9.02 1.85 19.08
C TYR A 5 10.16 2.87 18.91
N GLN A 6 11.19 2.50 18.14
CA GLN A 6 12.32 3.39 17.87
C GLN A 6 11.88 4.62 17.06
N PHE A 7 11.02 4.45 16.06
CA PHE A 7 10.48 5.57 15.30
C PHE A 7 9.62 6.50 16.16
N GLN A 8 8.77 5.94 17.02
CA GLN A 8 7.98 6.74 17.96
C GLN A 8 8.87 7.52 18.94
N SER A 9 9.90 6.89 19.49
CA SER A 9 10.85 7.54 20.42
C SER A 9 11.62 8.71 19.78
N ARG A 10 11.74 8.70 18.45
CA ARG A 10 12.37 9.78 17.65
C ARG A 10 11.38 10.82 17.13
N GLY A 11 10.15 10.84 17.65
CA GLY A 11 9.16 11.88 17.37
C GLY A 11 8.18 11.59 16.24
N ALA A 12 8.21 10.40 15.63
CA ALA A 12 7.17 10.01 14.69
C ALA A 12 5.83 9.84 15.43
N ARG A 13 4.81 10.61 15.03
CA ARG A 13 3.48 10.55 15.66
C ARG A 13 2.76 9.23 15.36
N ALA A 14 2.96 8.68 14.17
CA ALA A 14 2.50 7.37 13.75
C ALA A 14 3.50 6.77 12.74
N THR A 15 3.65 5.46 12.75
CA THR A 15 4.52 4.69 11.84
C THR A 15 3.71 3.56 11.22
N ILE A 16 3.83 3.37 9.91
CA ILE A 16 3.29 2.19 9.21
C ILE A 16 4.43 1.21 8.95
N ALA A 17 4.22 -0.06 9.24
CA ALA A 17 5.19 -1.13 9.03
C ALA A 17 4.49 -2.39 8.48
N SER A 18 5.24 -3.25 7.79
CA SER A 18 4.78 -4.56 7.35
C SER A 18 5.30 -5.68 8.25
N LEU A 19 4.46 -6.68 8.55
CA LEU A 19 4.83 -7.85 9.34
C LEU A 19 5.70 -8.87 8.58
N TRP A 20 5.54 -8.94 7.26
CA TRP A 20 6.37 -9.73 6.35
C TRP A 20 6.81 -8.88 5.16
N GLN A 21 7.73 -9.42 4.38
CA GLN A 21 8.15 -8.80 3.12
C GLN A 21 7.03 -8.95 2.09
N VAL A 22 6.62 -7.83 1.49
CA VAL A 22 5.54 -7.75 0.49
C VAL A 22 6.17 -7.42 -0.86
N ASP A 23 5.54 -7.86 -1.95
CA ASP A 23 5.95 -7.44 -3.29
C ASP A 23 5.73 -5.92 -3.49
N ASP A 24 6.60 -5.30 -4.28
CA ASP A 24 6.57 -3.87 -4.58
C ASP A 24 5.23 -3.43 -5.19
N SER A 25 4.63 -4.25 -6.07
CA SER A 25 3.38 -3.84 -6.72
C SER A 25 2.21 -3.76 -5.75
N GLY A 26 2.10 -4.73 -4.84
CA GLY A 26 1.04 -4.71 -3.82
C GLY A 26 1.24 -3.55 -2.83
N THR A 27 2.49 -3.28 -2.47
CA THR A 27 2.85 -2.15 -1.59
C THR A 27 2.51 -0.83 -2.24
N GLN A 28 2.84 -0.65 -3.54
CA GLN A 28 2.53 0.57 -4.28
C GLN A 28 1.02 0.81 -4.32
N THR A 29 0.23 -0.17 -4.74
CA THR A 29 -1.23 -0.03 -4.85
C THR A 29 -1.88 0.29 -3.50
N LEU A 30 -1.40 -0.34 -2.41
CA LEU A 30 -1.89 -0.06 -1.07
C LEU A 30 -1.55 1.36 -0.61
N MET A 31 -0.32 1.83 -0.85
CA MET A 31 0.12 3.16 -0.45
C MET A 31 -0.54 4.27 -1.28
N ASP A 32 -0.74 4.05 -2.58
CA ASP A 32 -1.47 4.98 -3.45
C ASP A 32 -2.90 5.17 -2.93
N ALA A 33 -3.60 4.08 -2.61
CA ALA A 33 -4.93 4.13 -2.00
C ALA A 33 -4.93 4.79 -0.62
N PHE A 34 -3.95 4.45 0.24
CA PHE A 34 -3.83 5.04 1.57
C PHE A 34 -3.69 6.57 1.51
N TYR A 35 -2.79 7.07 0.66
CA TYR A 35 -2.58 8.51 0.53
C TYR A 35 -3.76 9.20 -0.17
N GLU A 36 -4.48 8.53 -1.07
CA GLU A 36 -5.73 9.03 -1.64
C GLU A 36 -6.77 9.27 -0.54
N PHE A 37 -7.02 8.28 0.32
CA PHE A 37 -7.95 8.41 1.45
C PHE A 37 -7.48 9.43 2.48
N LEU A 38 -6.18 9.48 2.78
CA LEU A 38 -5.63 10.45 3.74
C LEU A 38 -5.75 11.89 3.23
N LYS A 39 -5.46 12.13 1.95
CA LYS A 39 -5.59 13.46 1.32
C LYS A 39 -7.04 13.95 1.26
N SER A 40 -8.02 13.05 1.28
CA SER A 40 -9.43 13.43 1.30
C SER A 40 -9.82 14.24 2.54
N GLY A 41 -9.03 14.15 3.63
CA GLY A 41 -9.30 14.82 4.91
C GLY A 41 -10.52 14.27 5.66
N LYS A 42 -11.20 13.25 5.12
CA LYS A 42 -12.40 12.64 5.71
C LYS A 42 -12.11 11.51 6.68
N TYR A 43 -10.90 10.94 6.61
CA TYR A 43 -10.51 9.74 7.33
C TYR A 43 -9.28 10.03 8.21
N SER A 44 -9.28 9.48 9.42
CA SER A 44 -8.08 9.37 10.25
C SER A 44 -7.04 8.45 9.58
N LYS A 45 -5.79 8.43 10.08
CA LYS A 45 -4.74 7.58 9.49
C LYS A 45 -5.10 6.10 9.59
N THR A 46 -5.74 5.69 10.69
CA THR A 46 -6.21 4.31 10.88
C THR A 46 -7.32 3.96 9.89
N GLU A 47 -8.31 4.84 9.73
CA GLU A 47 -9.41 4.63 8.79
C GLU A 47 -8.91 4.64 7.34
N ALA A 48 -8.01 5.56 6.98
CA ALA A 48 -7.42 5.61 5.64
C ALA A 48 -6.68 4.30 5.31
N LEU A 49 -5.94 3.72 6.26
CA LEU A 49 -5.27 2.43 6.08
C LEU A 49 -6.28 1.29 5.93
N GLN A 50 -7.34 1.27 6.75
CA GLN A 50 -8.41 0.28 6.64
C GLN A 50 -9.11 0.35 5.28
N GLN A 51 -9.45 1.55 4.80
CA GLN A 51 -10.08 1.75 3.50
C GLN A 51 -9.16 1.31 2.36
N ALA A 52 -7.86 1.56 2.46
CA ALA A 52 -6.88 1.06 1.49
C ALA A 52 -6.84 -0.47 1.45
N GLN A 53 -6.81 -1.14 2.61
CA GLN A 53 -6.86 -2.60 2.70
C GLN A 53 -8.15 -3.17 2.08
N ILE A 54 -9.31 -2.59 2.41
CA ILE A 54 -10.60 -2.98 1.84
C ILE A 54 -10.62 -2.79 0.32
N LYS A 55 -10.04 -1.69 -0.18
CA LYS A 55 -9.93 -1.44 -1.63
C LYS A 55 -9.15 -2.55 -2.32
N LEU A 56 -8.02 -2.99 -1.77
CA LEU A 56 -7.24 -4.11 -2.34
C LEU A 56 -7.98 -5.45 -2.28
N ILE A 57 -8.70 -5.75 -1.19
CA ILE A 57 -9.52 -6.96 -1.06
C ILE A 57 -10.59 -7.03 -2.15
N HIS A 58 -11.18 -5.90 -2.51
CA HIS A 58 -12.23 -5.82 -3.53
C HIS A 58 -11.70 -5.59 -4.95
N ASP A 59 -10.44 -5.16 -5.11
CA ASP A 59 -9.83 -4.90 -6.42
C ASP A 59 -9.23 -6.19 -7.01
N ARG A 60 -10.11 -7.11 -7.40
CA ARG A 60 -9.77 -8.37 -8.08
C ARG A 60 -9.41 -8.17 -9.57
N LYS A 61 -8.99 -6.97 -9.97
CA LYS A 61 -8.61 -6.68 -11.35
C LYS A 61 -7.14 -7.00 -11.54
N ASN A 62 -6.83 -7.81 -12.55
CA ASN A 62 -5.47 -8.00 -13.03
C ASN A 62 -4.92 -6.63 -13.44
N GLN A 63 -4.00 -6.08 -12.65
CA GLN A 63 -3.34 -4.82 -12.98
C GLN A 63 -2.33 -5.10 -14.09
N THR A 64 -2.82 -5.04 -15.33
CA THR A 64 -2.00 -5.06 -16.54
C THR A 64 -1.24 -3.73 -16.59
N GLY A 65 0.02 -3.73 -16.16
CA GLY A 65 0.99 -2.67 -16.39
C GLY A 65 0.48 -1.25 -16.12
N GLN A 66 0.11 -0.92 -14.88
CA GLN A 66 -0.37 0.42 -14.56
C GLN A 66 0.75 1.31 -14.01
N LYS A 67 1.10 2.32 -14.83
CA LYS A 67 1.84 3.57 -14.59
C LYS A 67 2.59 3.67 -13.24
N ARG A 68 3.89 3.42 -13.28
CA ARG A 68 4.84 3.83 -12.23
C ARG A 68 5.14 5.32 -12.42
N GLY A 69 4.58 6.19 -11.58
CA GLY A 69 5.04 7.59 -11.44
C GLY A 69 4.98 8.48 -12.68
N GLY A 70 3.84 8.52 -13.38
CA GLY A 70 3.63 9.45 -14.51
C GLY A 70 4.41 9.14 -15.79
N LEU A 71 5.28 8.12 -15.77
CA LEU A 71 5.98 7.63 -16.94
C LEU A 71 5.11 6.57 -17.62
N GLU A 72 4.62 6.91 -18.80
CA GLU A 72 4.00 5.95 -19.71
C GLU A 72 5.14 5.09 -20.29
N VAL A 73 5.38 3.94 -19.64
CA VAL A 73 6.30 2.95 -20.18
C VAL A 73 5.61 2.33 -21.38
N GLU A 74 5.96 2.80 -22.58
CA GLU A 74 5.61 2.11 -23.83
C GLU A 74 6.07 0.65 -23.65
N PRO A 75 5.16 -0.34 -23.76
CA PRO A 75 5.54 -1.72 -23.58
C PRO A 75 6.60 -2.04 -24.64
N ASP A 76 7.79 -2.46 -24.19
CA ASP A 76 8.82 -2.99 -25.07
C ASP A 76 8.16 -4.01 -26.02
N ARG A 77 8.40 -3.91 -27.33
CA ARG A 77 7.60 -4.58 -28.39
C ARG A 77 7.68 -6.11 -28.35
N GLY A 78 8.34 -6.70 -27.35
CA GLY A 78 8.34 -8.12 -27.02
C GLY A 78 8.16 -8.45 -25.53
N ALA A 79 7.93 -7.46 -24.65
CA ALA A 79 7.71 -7.70 -23.23
C ALA A 79 6.26 -8.14 -22.99
N VAL A 80 6.10 -9.39 -22.56
CA VAL A 80 4.81 -9.88 -22.04
C VAL A 80 4.43 -8.99 -20.86
N PRO A 81 3.22 -8.40 -20.81
CA PRO A 81 2.77 -7.66 -19.64
C PRO A 81 2.90 -8.60 -18.45
N LYS A 82 3.77 -8.28 -17.50
CA LYS A 82 3.86 -9.05 -16.26
C LYS A 82 2.50 -8.90 -15.58
N SER A 83 1.65 -9.91 -15.72
CA SER A 83 0.36 -9.96 -15.05
C SER A 83 0.68 -10.00 -13.56
N ILE A 84 0.53 -8.86 -12.90
CA ILE A 84 0.60 -8.80 -11.46
C ILE A 84 -0.59 -9.65 -11.00
N GLY A 85 -0.31 -10.75 -10.30
CA GLY A 85 -1.35 -11.64 -9.81
C GLY A 85 -2.38 -10.87 -9.00
N SER A 86 -3.55 -11.47 -8.80
CA SER A 86 -4.65 -10.82 -8.08
C SER A 86 -4.19 -10.30 -6.71
N LEU A 87 -4.31 -8.98 -6.51
CA LEU A 87 -3.83 -8.28 -5.30
C LEU A 87 -4.77 -8.43 -4.10
N ASP A 88 -5.87 -9.16 -4.26
CA ASP A 88 -6.83 -9.50 -3.22
C ASP A 88 -6.29 -10.51 -2.20
N HIS A 89 -5.18 -11.20 -2.52
CA HIS A 89 -4.57 -12.16 -1.61
C HIS A 89 -4.06 -11.48 -0.32
N PRO A 90 -4.33 -12.04 0.88
CA PRO A 90 -3.91 -11.47 2.17
C PRO A 90 -2.43 -11.10 2.28
N TYR A 91 -1.58 -11.78 1.53
CA TYR A 91 -0.16 -11.47 1.40
C TYR A 91 0.11 -9.98 1.11
N TYR A 92 -0.74 -9.32 0.32
CA TYR A 92 -0.52 -7.94 -0.12
C TYR A 92 -1.06 -6.86 0.82
N TRP A 93 -2.12 -7.13 1.60
CA TRP A 93 -2.79 -6.09 2.39
C TRP A 93 -2.77 -6.35 3.90
N ALA A 94 -2.74 -7.61 4.33
CA ALA A 94 -2.76 -7.98 5.75
C ALA A 94 -1.49 -7.67 6.57
N PRO A 95 -0.28 -7.49 6.00
CA PRO A 95 0.90 -7.26 6.84
C PRO A 95 0.96 -5.84 7.40
N PHE A 96 0.26 -4.89 6.81
CA PHE A 96 0.41 -3.48 7.14
C PHE A 96 -0.28 -3.16 8.46
N ILE A 97 0.51 -2.66 9.41
CA ILE A 97 0.06 -2.22 10.73
C ILE A 97 0.44 -0.76 10.96
N LEU A 98 -0.40 -0.04 11.70
CA LEU A 98 -0.12 1.31 12.14
C LEU A 98 0.21 1.31 13.64
N ILE A 99 1.33 1.93 14.00
CA ILE A 99 1.86 2.00 15.36
C ILE A 99 1.91 3.48 15.78
N GLY A 100 1.31 3.82 16.92
CA GLY A 100 1.28 5.20 17.44
C GLY A 100 -0.08 5.89 17.26
N ASN A 101 -0.09 7.23 17.21
CA ASN A 101 -1.31 8.02 17.16
C ASN A 101 -1.92 8.09 15.75
N GLY A 102 -2.86 7.18 15.50
CA GLY A 102 -3.59 7.05 14.23
C GLY A 102 -4.76 8.02 14.06
N LEU A 103 -5.13 8.79 15.08
CA LEU A 103 -6.21 9.78 15.03
C LEU A 103 -5.75 11.11 14.40
#